data_AF-A0A958LUB2-F1
#
_entry.id   AF-A0A958LUB2-F1
#
_cell.length_a   1.000
_cell.length_b   1.000
_cell.length_c   1.000
_cell.angle_alpha   90.00
_cell.angle_beta   90.00
_cell.angle_gamma   90.00
#
_symmetry.space_group_name_H-M   'P 1'
#
loop_
_entity.id
_entity.type
_entity.pdbx_description
1 polymer ?
#
loop_
_entity_poly.entity_id
_entity_poly.type
_entity_poly.pdbx_seq_one_letter_code
_entity_poly.pdbx_strand_id
1 'polypeptide(L)'
;MPKWINLNSKYLPFVIIFLGSLFFFWSDPPHSICSTEILSYKRSLKGAVYAYQDKKNIIPATITSAMATCRSGKSSGSCISYFDIINSMIINTNQVETSCLPELYADPNVMKYLKNFFLISSALAWGDEVPKESQTNWFSESNLLVFCKVKKSLKEYLPEEEYEGLVNTALSSFPYKILSFEYKEDSVEYQNNKAILKMNKQDVYNKSILSLRCERYF
;
A
#
# COMPACT_ATOMS: atom_id res chain seq x y z
N MET A 1 0.57 60.00 -16.66
CA MET A 1 -0.35 59.71 -17.78
C MET A 1 0.09 58.43 -18.46
N PRO A 2 -0.70 57.35 -18.43
CA PRO A 2 -0.36 56.12 -19.16
C PRO A 2 -0.45 56.38 -20.66
N LYS A 3 0.64 56.13 -21.40
CA LYS A 3 0.65 56.13 -22.86
C LYS A 3 -0.09 54.87 -23.32
N TRP A 4 -1.27 55.06 -23.91
CA TRP A 4 -2.00 53.97 -24.54
C TRP A 4 -1.20 53.46 -25.74
N ILE A 5 -0.81 52.19 -25.69
CA ILE A 5 -0.13 51.52 -26.78
C ILE A 5 -1.14 51.37 -27.92
N ASN A 6 -0.95 52.10 -29.02
CA ASN A 6 -1.75 51.95 -30.23
C ASN A 6 -1.34 50.64 -30.93
N LEU A 7 -1.89 49.53 -30.45
CA LEU A 7 -1.75 48.23 -31.12
C LEU A 7 -2.57 48.27 -32.41
N ASN A 8 -1.87 48.11 -33.53
CA ASN A 8 -2.49 48.00 -34.85
C ASN A 8 -3.46 46.80 -34.86
N SER A 9 -4.71 47.03 -35.27
CA SER A 9 -5.80 46.05 -35.28
C SER A 9 -5.43 44.72 -35.95
N LYS A 10 -4.45 44.74 -36.87
CA LYS A 10 -3.94 43.54 -37.55
C LYS A 10 -3.22 42.55 -36.62
N TYR A 11 -2.70 42.99 -35.47
CA TYR A 11 -1.95 42.13 -34.53
C TYR A 11 -2.76 41.68 -33.31
N LEU A 12 -3.96 42.23 -33.09
CA LEU A 12 -4.85 41.87 -31.98
C LEU A 12 -5.11 40.34 -31.87
N PRO A 13 -5.36 39.59 -32.97
CA PRO A 13 -5.61 38.15 -32.88
C PRO A 13 -4.41 37.38 -32.34
N PHE A 14 -3.19 37.76 -32.76
CA PHE A 14 -1.96 37.11 -32.32
C PHE A 14 -1.68 37.35 -30.84
N VAL A 15 -1.97 38.57 -30.35
CA VAL A 15 -1.84 38.89 -28.91
C VAL A 15 -2.84 38.09 -28.09
N ILE A 16 -4.10 37.96 -28.55
CA ILE A 16 -5.12 37.16 -27.86
C ILE A 16 -4.73 35.69 -27.84
N ILE A 17 -4.29 35.12 -28.97
CA ILE A 17 -3.83 33.73 -29.03
C ILE A 17 -2.63 33.53 -28.13
N PHE A 18 -1.64 34.42 -28.16
CA PHE A 18 -0.42 34.29 -27.35
C PHE A 18 -0.73 34.37 -25.85
N LEU A 19 -1.53 35.35 -25.43
CA LEU A 19 -1.97 35.47 -24.03
C LEU A 19 -2.85 34.29 -23.61
N GLY A 20 -3.71 33.80 -24.51
CA GLY A 20 -4.51 32.60 -24.29
C GLY A 20 -3.62 31.37 -24.08
N SER A 21 -2.64 31.14 -24.95
CA SER A 21 -1.67 30.05 -24.83
C SER A 21 -0.91 30.13 -23.50
N LEU A 22 -0.38 31.30 -23.16
CA LEU A 22 0.30 31.50 -21.88
C LEU A 22 -0.63 31.24 -20.69
N PHE A 23 -1.87 31.71 -20.75
CA PHE A 23 -2.87 31.46 -19.72
C PHE A 23 -3.18 29.96 -19.56
N PHE A 24 -3.29 29.22 -20.66
CA PHE A 24 -3.48 27.76 -20.62
C PHE A 24 -2.28 27.04 -20.00
N PHE A 25 -1.06 27.37 -20.40
CA PHE A 25 0.16 26.78 -19.81
C PHE A 25 0.32 27.11 -18.32
N TRP A 26 -0.19 28.27 -17.88
CA TRP A 26 -0.12 28.69 -16.48
C TRP A 26 -1.25 28.12 -15.63
N SER A 27 -2.43 27.93 -16.21
CA SER A 27 -3.60 27.37 -15.52
C SER A 27 -3.51 25.86 -15.41
N ASP A 28 -3.08 25.17 -16.47
CA ASP A 28 -2.92 23.72 -16.53
C ASP A 28 -1.53 23.38 -17.11
N PRO A 29 -0.46 23.40 -16.27
CA PRO A 29 0.86 22.99 -16.74
C PRO A 29 0.79 21.57 -17.30
N PRO A 30 1.53 21.28 -18.38
CA PRO A 30 1.51 19.95 -18.98
C PRO A 30 1.90 18.91 -17.93
N HIS A 31 1.04 17.93 -17.75
CA HIS A 31 1.30 16.79 -16.88
C HIS A 31 2.66 16.17 -17.22
N SER A 32 3.49 15.93 -16.21
CA SER A 32 4.69 15.12 -16.39
C SER A 32 4.29 13.72 -16.86
N ILE A 33 5.20 13.02 -17.53
CA ILE A 33 5.01 11.62 -17.95
C ILE A 33 4.61 10.78 -16.73
N CYS A 34 5.32 10.93 -15.61
CA CYS A 34 5.00 10.24 -14.35
C CYS A 34 3.60 10.54 -13.83
N SER A 35 3.16 11.80 -13.84
CA SER A 35 1.82 12.14 -13.37
C SER A 35 0.72 11.50 -14.24
N THR A 36 0.97 11.33 -15.54
CA THR A 36 0.03 10.65 -16.45
C THR A 36 -0.03 9.14 -16.19
N GLU A 37 1.12 8.50 -15.98
CA GLU A 37 1.21 7.08 -15.64
C GLU A 37 0.61 6.77 -14.28
N ILE A 38 0.91 7.57 -13.26
CA ILE A 38 0.33 7.46 -11.93
C ILE A 38 -1.19 7.69 -11.99
N LEU A 39 -1.65 8.62 -12.82
CA LEU A 39 -3.09 8.80 -13.04
C LEU A 39 -3.73 7.59 -13.71
N SER A 40 -3.04 6.95 -14.66
CA SER A 40 -3.47 5.68 -15.26
C SER A 40 -3.55 4.55 -14.21
N TYR A 41 -2.52 4.42 -13.38
CA TYR A 41 -2.49 3.50 -12.24
C TYR A 41 -3.66 3.73 -11.26
N LYS A 42 -3.94 4.98 -10.91
CA LYS A 42 -5.08 5.32 -10.03
C LYS A 42 -6.42 4.97 -10.66
N ARG A 43 -6.57 5.20 -11.97
CA ARG A 43 -7.77 4.84 -12.72
C ARG A 43 -7.98 3.33 -12.79
N SER A 44 -6.93 2.52 -12.94
CA SER A 44 -7.04 1.06 -12.97
C SER A 44 -7.44 0.46 -11.62
N LEU A 45 -7.29 1.21 -10.53
CA LEU A 45 -7.67 0.83 -9.16
C LEU A 45 -8.89 1.59 -8.62
N LYS A 46 -9.64 2.23 -9.51
CA LYS A 46 -10.86 2.98 -9.19
C LYS A 46 -11.90 2.04 -8.56
N GLY A 47 -12.46 2.43 -7.41
CA GLY A 47 -13.41 1.64 -6.63
C GLY A 47 -12.76 0.58 -5.73
N ALA A 48 -11.61 0.02 -6.12
CA ALA A 48 -10.87 -0.92 -5.29
C ALA A 48 -10.08 -0.18 -4.18
N VAL A 49 -9.18 0.72 -4.59
CA VAL A 49 -8.27 1.45 -3.69
C VAL A 49 -8.69 2.91 -3.53
N TYR A 50 -9.15 3.51 -4.63
CA TYR A 50 -9.53 4.92 -4.68
C TYR A 50 -11.05 5.06 -4.78
N ALA A 51 -11.63 5.80 -3.84
CA ALA A 51 -13.03 6.21 -3.92
C ALA A 51 -13.25 7.08 -5.16
N TYR A 52 -14.46 7.03 -5.71
CA TYR A 52 -14.79 7.83 -6.89
C TYR A 52 -16.23 8.29 -6.88
N GLN A 53 -16.48 9.37 -7.61
CA GLN A 53 -17.82 9.87 -7.82
C GLN A 53 -18.43 9.25 -9.07
N ASP A 54 -19.61 8.65 -8.93
CA ASP A 54 -20.48 8.27 -10.04
C ASP A 54 -21.77 9.10 -9.96
N LYS A 55 -21.94 10.01 -10.92
CA LYS A 55 -23.02 11.01 -10.94
C LYS A 55 -23.04 11.83 -9.64
N LYS A 56 -23.98 11.54 -8.73
CA LYS A 56 -24.17 12.22 -7.44
C LYS A 56 -23.73 11.38 -6.24
N ASN A 57 -23.31 10.13 -6.46
CA ASN A 57 -22.95 9.20 -5.40
C ASN A 57 -21.44 9.08 -5.30
N ILE A 58 -20.91 9.08 -4.06
CA ILE A 58 -19.52 8.73 -3.79
C ILE A 58 -19.48 7.22 -3.51
N ILE A 59 -18.81 6.48 -4.38
CA ILE A 59 -18.58 5.05 -4.20
C ILE A 59 -17.28 4.89 -3.41
N PRO A 60 -17.34 4.34 -2.18
CA PRO A 60 -16.17 4.19 -1.31
C PRO A 60 -15.22 3.11 -1.83
N ALA A 61 -13.95 3.19 -1.43
CA ALA A 61 -12.95 2.18 -1.77
C ALA A 61 -13.21 0.86 -1.02
N THR A 62 -13.37 -0.24 -1.78
CA THR A 62 -13.69 -1.57 -1.23
C THR A 62 -12.56 -2.18 -0.40
N ILE A 63 -11.32 -1.73 -0.58
CA ILE A 63 -10.16 -2.20 0.19
C ILE A 63 -10.33 -2.04 1.70
N THR A 64 -11.05 -0.99 2.15
CA THR A 64 -11.26 -0.75 3.58
C THR A 64 -12.16 -1.82 4.20
N SER A 65 -13.29 -2.15 3.55
CA SER A 65 -14.17 -3.25 3.95
C SER A 65 -13.51 -4.62 3.79
N ALA A 66 -12.73 -4.83 2.72
CA ALA A 66 -12.02 -6.09 2.50
C ALA A 66 -10.96 -6.33 3.57
N MET A 67 -10.21 -5.29 3.94
CA MET A 67 -9.24 -5.33 5.03
C MET A 67 -9.90 -5.61 6.39
N ALA A 68 -11.04 -4.95 6.68
CA ALA A 68 -11.78 -5.20 7.91
C ALA A 68 -12.32 -6.63 8.00
N THR A 69 -12.82 -7.17 6.87
CA THR A 69 -13.28 -8.56 6.76
C THR A 69 -12.13 -9.53 6.97
N CYS A 70 -10.98 -9.28 6.36
CA CYS A 70 -9.78 -10.09 6.55
C CYS A 70 -9.30 -10.11 8.01
N ARG A 71 -9.30 -8.94 8.69
CA ARG A 71 -8.88 -8.85 10.11
C ARG A 71 -9.84 -9.53 11.08
N SER A 72 -11.14 -9.47 10.81
CA SER A 72 -12.17 -10.07 11.68
C SER A 72 -12.43 -11.55 11.35
N GLY A 73 -12.05 -11.99 10.16
CA GLY A 73 -12.17 -13.37 9.71
C GLY A 73 -11.13 -14.28 10.34
N LYS A 74 -11.54 -15.51 10.67
CA LYS A 74 -10.67 -16.55 11.24
C LYS A 74 -10.15 -17.55 10.20
N SER A 75 -10.30 -17.25 8.92
CA SER A 75 -9.94 -18.15 7.82
C SER A 75 -9.22 -17.41 6.70
N SER A 76 -8.35 -18.13 5.98
CA SER A 76 -7.67 -17.62 4.78
C SER A 76 -8.67 -17.10 3.73
N GLY A 77 -9.84 -17.74 3.63
CA GLY A 77 -10.92 -17.33 2.73
C GLY A 77 -11.43 -15.91 2.98
N SER A 78 -11.38 -15.43 4.22
CA SER A 78 -11.83 -14.07 4.58
C SER A 78 -10.92 -12.97 4.02
N CYS A 79 -9.70 -13.32 3.61
CA CYS A 79 -8.69 -12.40 3.12
C CYS A 79 -8.55 -12.36 1.59
N ILE A 80 -9.28 -13.22 0.85
CA ILE A 80 -9.17 -13.34 -0.61
C ILE A 80 -9.36 -11.99 -1.30
N SER A 81 -10.48 -11.30 -1.04
CA SER A 81 -10.76 -10.01 -1.68
C SER A 81 -9.72 -8.94 -1.34
N TYR A 82 -9.17 -8.97 -0.12
CA TYR A 82 -8.12 -8.03 0.25
C TYR A 82 -6.82 -8.31 -0.50
N PHE A 83 -6.43 -9.59 -0.59
CA PHE A 83 -5.22 -10.01 -1.29
C PHE A 83 -5.33 -9.76 -2.79
N ASP A 84 -6.49 -9.97 -3.41
CA ASP A 84 -6.71 -9.69 -4.83
C ASP A 84 -6.54 -8.20 -5.16
N ILE A 85 -7.03 -7.31 -4.28
CA ILE A 85 -6.85 -5.86 -4.44
C ILE A 85 -5.36 -5.50 -4.33
N ILE A 86 -4.65 -6.04 -3.34
CA ILE A 86 -3.20 -5.77 -3.18
C ILE A 86 -2.40 -6.35 -4.35
N ASN A 87 -2.76 -7.54 -4.83
CA ASN A 87 -2.14 -8.12 -6.01
C ASN A 87 -2.35 -7.22 -7.23
N SER A 88 -3.56 -6.69 -7.42
CA SER A 88 -3.86 -5.72 -8.48
C SER A 88 -3.03 -4.44 -8.32
N MET A 89 -2.87 -3.94 -7.08
CA MET A 89 -2.01 -2.79 -6.80
C MET A 89 -0.56 -3.03 -7.24
N ILE A 90 -0.02 -4.22 -6.97
CA ILE A 90 1.36 -4.58 -7.29
C ILE A 90 1.54 -4.91 -8.77
N ILE A 91 0.60 -5.60 -9.40
CA ILE A 91 0.69 -5.90 -10.84
C ILE A 91 0.61 -4.60 -11.66
N ASN A 92 -0.26 -3.68 -11.27
CA ASN A 92 -0.42 -2.42 -12.00
C ASN A 92 0.79 -1.49 -11.88
N THR A 93 1.73 -1.72 -10.94
CA THR A 93 2.99 -0.93 -10.93
C THR A 93 3.85 -1.23 -12.16
N ASN A 94 3.66 -2.38 -12.83
CA ASN A 94 4.35 -2.68 -14.09
C ASN A 94 3.94 -1.77 -15.25
N GLN A 95 2.86 -0.99 -15.08
CA GLN A 95 2.41 0.01 -16.06
C GLN A 95 3.07 1.37 -15.85
N VAL A 96 3.87 1.52 -14.79
CA VAL A 96 4.54 2.77 -14.41
C VAL A 96 6.03 2.56 -14.62
N GLU A 97 6.69 3.49 -15.30
CA GLU A 97 8.13 3.45 -15.50
C GLU A 97 8.87 3.45 -14.16
N THR A 98 10.00 2.74 -14.07
CA THR A 98 10.80 2.64 -12.84
C THR A 98 11.21 3.99 -12.28
N SER A 99 11.45 4.97 -13.16
CA SER A 99 11.76 6.37 -12.82
C SER A 99 10.62 7.08 -12.08
N CYS A 100 9.37 6.66 -12.31
CA CYS A 100 8.15 7.25 -11.74
C CYS A 100 7.67 6.51 -10.48
N LEU A 101 8.23 5.33 -10.16
CA LEU A 101 7.87 4.57 -8.96
C LEU A 101 8.08 5.35 -7.64
N PRO A 102 9.15 6.14 -7.43
CA PRO A 102 9.28 6.93 -6.21
C PRO A 102 8.11 7.89 -5.98
N GLU A 103 7.59 8.53 -7.04
CA GLU A 103 6.42 9.42 -6.95
C GLU A 103 5.13 8.62 -6.69
N LEU A 104 5.00 7.42 -7.26
CA LEU A 104 3.88 6.52 -6.96
C LEU A 104 3.86 6.07 -5.50
N TYR A 105 5.01 5.67 -4.95
CA TYR A 105 5.12 5.21 -3.56
C TYR A 105 5.07 6.36 -2.54
N ALA A 106 5.24 7.60 -2.99
CA ALA A 106 4.92 8.79 -2.19
C ALA A 106 3.41 8.99 -2.00
N ASP A 107 2.53 8.28 -2.75
CA ASP A 107 1.10 8.31 -2.50
C ASP A 107 0.76 7.65 -1.14
N PRO A 108 0.13 8.38 -0.21
CA PRO A 108 -0.12 7.88 1.13
C PRO A 108 -1.08 6.68 1.14
N ASN A 109 -1.99 6.57 0.18
CA ASN A 109 -2.90 5.42 0.11
C ASN A 109 -2.14 4.16 -0.31
N VAL A 110 -1.29 4.26 -1.34
CA VAL A 110 -0.46 3.13 -1.79
C VAL A 110 0.36 2.62 -0.61
N MET A 111 1.14 3.50 0.00
CA MET A 111 2.04 3.10 1.08
C MET A 111 1.30 2.58 2.31
N LYS A 112 0.18 3.21 2.70
CA LYS A 112 -0.67 2.75 3.81
C LYS A 112 -1.17 1.33 3.59
N TYR A 113 -1.67 1.00 2.40
CA TYR A 113 -2.24 -0.32 2.15
C TYR A 113 -1.17 -1.41 2.02
N LEU A 114 0.01 -1.09 1.49
CA LEU A 114 1.15 -2.01 1.46
C LEU A 114 1.68 -2.31 2.86
N LYS A 115 1.83 -1.29 3.72
CA LYS A 115 2.20 -1.48 5.14
C LYS A 115 1.18 -2.33 5.89
N ASN A 116 -0.11 -2.04 5.71
CA ASN A 116 -1.18 -2.83 6.32
C ASN A 116 -1.16 -4.28 5.83
N PHE A 117 -0.96 -4.51 4.53
CA PHE A 117 -0.89 -5.85 3.98
C PHE A 117 0.31 -6.62 4.53
N PHE A 118 1.47 -5.98 4.65
CA PHE A 118 2.66 -6.56 5.26
C PHE A 118 2.39 -7.02 6.70
N LEU A 119 1.78 -6.17 7.53
CA LEU A 119 1.44 -6.50 8.91
C LEU A 119 0.40 -7.61 9.01
N ILE A 120 -0.69 -7.51 8.26
CA ILE A 120 -1.79 -8.50 8.25
C ILE A 120 -1.27 -9.84 7.75
N SER A 121 -0.52 -9.87 6.65
CA SER A 121 0.02 -11.11 6.10
C SER A 121 1.01 -11.77 7.05
N SER A 122 1.82 -10.96 7.74
CA SER A 122 2.75 -11.45 8.74
C SER A 122 2.03 -12.09 9.93
N ALA A 123 0.96 -11.47 10.42
CA ALA A 123 0.15 -12.00 11.51
C ALA A 123 -0.62 -13.27 11.09
N LEU A 124 -1.20 -13.28 9.90
CA LEU A 124 -1.89 -14.47 9.35
C LEU A 124 -0.94 -15.64 9.14
N ALA A 125 0.27 -15.38 8.64
CA ALA A 125 1.30 -16.40 8.49
C ALA A 125 1.83 -16.90 9.84
N TRP A 126 1.75 -16.09 10.89
CA TRP A 126 2.13 -16.52 12.23
C TRP A 126 1.06 -17.45 12.83
N GLY A 127 -0.21 -17.11 12.63
CA GLY A 127 -1.34 -17.86 13.16
C GLY A 127 -1.54 -17.67 14.67
N ASP A 128 -2.19 -18.65 15.29
CA ASP A 128 -2.66 -18.56 16.68
C ASP A 128 -1.55 -18.85 17.71
N GLU A 129 -0.52 -19.61 17.36
CA GLU A 129 0.58 -19.97 18.27
C GLU A 129 1.92 -20.02 17.54
N VAL A 130 3.01 -20.06 18.31
CA VAL A 130 4.37 -20.18 17.73
C VAL A 130 4.40 -21.30 16.70
N PRO A 131 4.75 -21.01 15.43
CA PRO A 131 4.91 -22.01 14.40
C PRO A 131 5.92 -23.10 14.80
N LYS A 132 5.51 -24.37 14.71
CA LYS A 132 6.43 -25.51 14.85
C LYS A 132 7.47 -25.49 13.71
N GLU A 133 7.01 -25.24 12.50
CA GLU A 133 7.81 -25.06 11.27
C GLU A 133 7.40 -23.77 10.56
N SER A 134 8.19 -23.27 9.58
CA SER A 134 7.91 -22.01 8.90
C SER A 134 6.52 -22.04 8.23
N GLN A 135 5.59 -21.20 8.71
CA GLN A 135 4.19 -21.20 8.30
C GLN A 135 3.96 -20.45 6.96
N THR A 136 4.54 -20.96 5.89
CA THR A 136 4.10 -20.59 4.53
C THR A 136 2.75 -21.21 4.17
N ASN A 137 2.28 -22.21 4.92
CA ASN A 137 1.10 -23.02 4.60
C ASN A 137 -0.24 -22.26 4.58
N TRP A 138 -0.32 -21.08 5.20
CA TRP A 138 -1.52 -20.21 5.11
C TRP A 138 -1.63 -19.49 3.76
N PHE A 139 -0.53 -19.41 3.01
CA PHE A 139 -0.42 -18.67 1.77
C PHE A 139 -0.26 -19.63 0.60
N SER A 140 -1.05 -19.44 -0.46
CA SER A 140 -0.73 -20.03 -1.76
C SER A 140 0.56 -19.43 -2.30
N GLU A 141 1.18 -20.09 -3.28
CA GLU A 141 2.38 -19.58 -3.97
C GLU A 141 2.15 -18.18 -4.56
N SER A 142 0.96 -17.92 -5.10
CA SER A 142 0.58 -16.60 -5.60
C SER A 142 0.62 -15.54 -4.50
N ASN A 143 0.11 -15.85 -3.30
CA ASN A 143 0.09 -14.90 -2.20
C ASN A 143 1.49 -14.66 -1.62
N LEU A 144 2.36 -15.69 -1.62
CA LEU A 144 3.78 -15.55 -1.25
C LEU A 144 4.52 -14.64 -2.24
N LEU A 145 4.25 -14.76 -3.54
CA LEU A 145 4.81 -13.87 -4.55
C LEU A 145 4.38 -12.41 -4.31
N VAL A 146 3.10 -12.17 -4.00
CA VAL A 146 2.62 -10.82 -3.65
C VAL A 146 3.31 -10.31 -2.40
N PHE A 147 3.38 -11.12 -1.34
CA PHE A 147 4.11 -10.76 -0.12
C PHE A 147 5.56 -10.37 -0.40
N CYS A 148 6.26 -11.13 -1.24
CA CYS A 148 7.63 -10.85 -1.59
C CYS A 148 7.81 -9.57 -2.40
N LYS A 149 6.89 -9.29 -3.35
CA LYS A 149 6.86 -8.01 -4.07
C LYS A 149 6.62 -6.84 -3.13
N VAL A 150 5.64 -6.95 -2.22
CA VAL A 150 5.35 -5.91 -1.24
C VAL A 150 6.53 -5.67 -0.30
N LYS A 151 7.13 -6.74 0.23
CA LYS A 151 8.33 -6.66 1.10
C LYS A 151 9.49 -5.96 0.38
N LYS A 152 9.74 -6.31 -0.88
CA LYS A 152 10.78 -5.67 -1.70
C LYS A 152 10.49 -4.18 -1.89
N SER A 153 9.28 -3.81 -2.31
CA SER A 153 8.89 -2.42 -2.50
C SER A 153 9.01 -1.61 -1.20
N LEU A 154 8.54 -2.16 -0.07
CA LEU A 154 8.64 -1.49 1.22
C LEU A 154 10.09 -1.27 1.63
N LYS A 155 10.98 -2.24 1.40
CA LYS A 155 12.41 -2.09 1.69
C LYS A 155 13.10 -1.08 0.76
N GLU A 156 12.67 -0.98 -0.49
CA GLU A 156 13.27 -0.11 -1.50
C GLU A 156 12.85 1.36 -1.35
N TYR A 157 11.58 1.61 -1.01
CA TYR A 157 11.00 2.95 -1.04
C TYR A 157 10.69 3.56 0.35
N LEU A 158 10.80 2.80 1.45
CA LEU A 158 10.75 3.37 2.79
C LEU A 158 12.15 3.73 3.29
N PRO A 159 12.28 4.78 4.11
CA PRO A 159 13.47 4.98 4.93
C PRO A 159 13.75 3.72 5.77
N GLU A 160 15.04 3.34 5.90
CA GLU A 160 15.45 2.11 6.61
C GLU A 160 14.84 2.04 8.02
N GLU A 161 14.88 3.14 8.78
CA GLU A 161 14.31 3.22 10.14
C GLU A 161 12.80 2.93 10.16
N GLU A 162 12.07 3.39 9.14
CA GLU A 162 10.62 3.16 9.05
C GLU A 162 10.31 1.71 8.67
N TYR A 163 11.11 1.12 7.78
CA TYR A 163 11.00 -0.30 7.43
C TYR A 163 11.34 -1.20 8.63
N GLU A 164 12.41 -0.92 9.36
CA GLU A 164 12.74 -1.62 10.61
C GLU A 164 11.65 -1.47 11.67
N GLY A 165 11.08 -0.26 11.80
CA GLY A 165 9.93 0.01 12.67
C GLY A 165 8.71 -0.86 12.30
N LEU A 166 8.45 -1.04 11.01
CA LEU A 166 7.37 -1.90 10.51
C LEU A 166 7.62 -3.38 10.84
N VAL A 167 8.85 -3.87 10.64
CA VAL A 167 9.27 -5.23 11.02
C VAL A 167 9.10 -5.45 12.52
N ASN A 168 9.55 -4.49 13.34
CA ASN A 168 9.43 -4.54 14.79
C ASN A 168 7.96 -4.54 15.24
N THR A 169 7.11 -3.77 14.58
CA THR A 169 5.67 -3.76 14.81
C THR A 169 5.06 -5.13 14.54
N ALA A 170 5.43 -5.77 13.42
CA ALA A 170 4.98 -7.12 13.10
C ALA A 170 5.41 -8.12 14.18
N LEU A 171 6.71 -8.19 14.49
CA LEU A 171 7.26 -9.12 15.49
C LEU A 171 6.61 -8.96 16.87
N SER A 172 6.35 -7.72 17.29
CA SER A 172 5.75 -7.43 18.60
C SER A 172 4.26 -7.78 18.67
N SER A 173 3.59 -7.90 17.52
CA SER A 173 2.17 -8.25 17.47
C SER A 173 1.91 -9.74 17.70
N PHE A 174 2.89 -10.59 17.37
CA PHE A 174 2.73 -12.04 17.31
C PHE A 174 2.42 -12.67 18.68
N PRO A 175 1.37 -13.50 18.79
CA PRO A 175 1.07 -14.24 20.00
C PRO A 175 2.03 -15.42 20.20
N TYR A 176 2.31 -15.78 21.45
CA TYR A 176 2.96 -17.05 21.75
C TYR A 176 1.98 -18.23 21.61
N LYS A 177 0.74 -18.05 22.09
CA LYS A 177 -0.37 -19.00 21.94
C LYS A 177 -1.69 -18.26 22.12
N ILE A 178 -2.69 -18.45 21.28
CA ILE A 178 -3.95 -17.73 21.41
C ILE A 178 -4.56 -18.02 22.79
N LEU A 179 -4.93 -16.95 23.48
CA LEU A 179 -5.65 -17.07 24.74
C LEU A 179 -7.12 -17.44 24.42
N SER A 180 -7.82 -18.12 25.33
CA SER A 180 -9.21 -18.54 25.10
C SER A 180 -10.15 -17.35 24.83
N PHE A 181 -11.39 -17.60 24.39
CA PHE A 181 -12.30 -16.56 23.88
C PHE A 181 -12.75 -15.48 24.90
N GLU A 182 -12.32 -15.53 26.16
CA GLU A 182 -12.80 -14.64 27.24
C GLU A 182 -11.85 -13.50 27.61
N TYR A 183 -10.71 -13.33 26.94
CA TYR A 183 -9.72 -12.32 27.33
C TYR A 183 -9.95 -10.96 26.67
N LYS A 184 -9.74 -9.90 27.45
CA LYS A 184 -9.67 -8.52 26.94
C LYS A 184 -8.27 -8.25 26.38
N GLU A 185 -8.19 -7.57 25.23
CA GLU A 185 -6.93 -7.20 24.57
C GLU A 185 -6.04 -6.27 25.42
N ASP A 186 -6.58 -5.59 26.43
CA ASP A 186 -5.86 -4.73 27.36
C ASP A 186 -5.38 -5.46 28.63
N SER A 187 -5.66 -6.75 28.76
CA SER A 187 -5.24 -7.52 29.93
C SER A 187 -3.73 -7.71 30.01
N VAL A 188 -3.20 -7.71 31.23
CA VAL A 188 -1.78 -8.00 31.51
C VAL A 188 -1.39 -9.37 30.95
N GLU A 189 -2.31 -10.34 30.97
CA GLU A 189 -2.09 -11.67 30.41
C GLU A 189 -1.93 -11.64 28.88
N TYR A 190 -2.77 -10.87 28.16
CA TYR A 190 -2.62 -10.68 26.71
C TYR A 190 -1.29 -9.99 26.36
N GLN A 191 -0.92 -8.95 27.11
CA GLN A 191 0.35 -8.25 26.90
C GLN A 191 1.55 -9.16 27.15
N ASN A 192 1.52 -9.98 28.21
CA ASN A 192 2.60 -10.92 28.54
C ASN A 192 2.64 -12.16 27.63
N ASN A 193 1.63 -12.36 26.79
CA ASN A 193 1.52 -13.51 25.91
C ASN A 193 2.07 -13.26 24.50
N LYS A 194 2.84 -12.18 24.29
CA LYS A 194 3.55 -11.94 23.03
C LYS A 194 4.75 -12.87 22.89
N ALA A 195 4.99 -13.35 21.67
CA ALA A 195 6.09 -14.27 21.37
C ALA A 195 7.44 -13.68 21.78
N ILE A 196 7.69 -12.40 21.48
CA ILE A 196 8.93 -11.69 21.82
C ILE A 196 9.25 -11.61 23.33
N LEU A 197 8.26 -11.83 24.21
CA LEU A 197 8.47 -11.86 25.67
C LEU A 197 8.82 -13.26 26.18
N LYS A 198 8.58 -14.30 25.37
CA LYS A 198 8.76 -15.72 25.73
C LYS A 198 9.86 -16.40 24.91
N MET A 199 10.41 -15.73 23.91
CA MET A 199 11.49 -16.22 23.06
C MET A 199 12.31 -15.06 22.47
N ASN A 200 13.54 -15.36 22.04
CA ASN A 200 14.42 -14.37 21.42
C ASN A 200 13.75 -13.80 20.15
N LYS A 201 13.80 -12.49 19.99
CA LYS A 201 13.32 -11.77 18.81
C LYS A 201 13.86 -12.36 17.50
N GLN A 202 15.12 -12.83 17.47
CA GLN A 202 15.69 -13.48 16.30
C GLN A 202 15.01 -14.80 15.96
N ASP A 203 14.61 -15.58 16.98
CA ASP A 203 13.88 -16.84 16.77
C ASP A 203 12.46 -16.57 16.27
N VAL A 204 11.80 -15.55 16.82
CA VAL A 204 10.50 -15.06 16.33
C VAL A 204 10.61 -14.67 14.85
N TYR A 205 11.64 -13.89 14.50
CA TYR A 205 11.87 -13.50 13.11
C TYR A 205 12.09 -14.72 12.22
N ASN A 206 12.99 -15.62 12.59
CA ASN A 206 13.32 -16.82 11.82
C ASN A 206 12.11 -17.72 11.56
N LYS A 207 11.19 -17.83 12.52
CA LYS A 207 9.95 -18.62 12.42
C LYS A 207 8.84 -17.93 11.63
N SER A 208 8.87 -16.61 11.52
CA SER A 208 7.84 -15.82 10.82
C SER A 208 8.07 -15.79 9.30
N ILE A 209 7.04 -15.42 8.54
CA ILE A 209 7.16 -15.16 7.10
C ILE A 209 8.16 -14.02 6.78
N LEU A 210 8.53 -13.20 7.76
CA LEU A 210 9.49 -12.12 7.58
C LEU A 210 10.88 -12.65 7.21
N SER A 211 11.25 -13.86 7.64
CA SER A 211 12.53 -14.50 7.27
C SER A 211 12.55 -15.07 5.86
N LEU A 212 11.41 -15.06 5.15
CA LEU A 212 11.29 -15.60 3.80
C LEU A 212 12.29 -14.91 2.85
N ARG A 213 13.09 -15.75 2.17
CA ARG A 213 14.03 -15.35 1.11
C ARG A 213 13.28 -15.13 -0.19
N CYS A 214 12.94 -13.88 -0.45
CA CYS A 214 12.12 -13.49 -1.58
C CYS A 214 12.84 -13.55 -2.92
N GLU A 215 14.16 -13.72 -2.93
CA GLU A 215 14.98 -13.84 -4.15
C GLU A 215 14.61 -15.07 -4.98
N ARG A 216 13.93 -16.07 -4.39
CA ARG A 216 13.46 -17.28 -5.10
C ARG A 216 12.18 -17.06 -5.91
N TYR A 217 11.52 -15.92 -5.73
CA TYR A 217 10.23 -15.60 -6.36
C TYR A 217 10.36 -14.60 -7.52
N PHE A 218 11.59 -14.25 -7.90
CA PHE A 218 11.93 -13.30 -8.96
C PHE A 218 12.90 -13.89 -9.96
#